data_AF-A0A2D4JY50-F1
#
_entry.id   AF-A0A2D4JY50-F1
#
_cell.length_a   1.000
_cell.length_b   1.000
_cell.length_c   1.000
_cell.angle_alpha   90.00
_cell.angle_beta   90.00
_cell.angle_gamma   90.00
#
_symmetry.space_group_name_H-M   'P 1'
#
loop_
_entity.id
_entity.type
_entity.pdbx_description
1 polymer ?
#
loop_
_entity_poly.entity_id
_entity_poly.type
_entity_poly.pdbx_seq_one_letter_code
_entity_poly.pdbx_strand_id
1 'polypeptide(L)'
;NKSVASLYNAFHEGFHKVCGGKVLQLFEPNELQAMVIGNTNYDWKELEKNTQYKGEYWADHPTIKWFWEVFHELSLEKKKQFLLFLTGSDRIPILGMKSLSLIIQPTGGGDDYLPVSHTCFNLLDLPKYTNKEILRSKLIQAIDHCEGFNLV
;
A
#
# COMPACT_ATOMS: atom_id res chain seq x y z
N ASN A 1 25.67 18.02 16.72
CA ASN A 1 25.10 16.76 17.24
C ASN A 1 25.39 16.46 18.72
N LYS A 2 25.93 17.39 19.53
CA LYS A 2 26.17 17.13 20.98
C LYS A 2 24.88 17.10 21.81
N SER A 3 23.89 17.92 21.46
CA SER A 3 22.61 18.04 22.19
C SER A 3 21.72 16.79 22.14
N VAL A 4 21.93 15.91 21.14
CA VAL A 4 21.14 14.67 20.96
C VAL A 4 21.98 13.41 21.16
N ALA A 5 23.23 13.54 21.63
CA ALA A 5 24.19 12.44 21.66
C ALA A 5 23.73 11.25 22.50
N SER A 6 23.11 11.49 23.66
CA SER A 6 22.58 10.42 24.52
C SER A 6 21.45 9.63 23.84
N LEU A 7 20.48 10.33 23.24
CA LEU A 7 19.36 9.72 22.51
C LEU A 7 19.84 8.97 21.27
N TYR A 8 20.77 9.58 20.52
CA TYR A 8 21.38 8.94 19.37
C TYR A 8 22.12 7.66 19.75
N ASN A 9 22.91 7.67 20.81
CA ASN A 9 23.66 6.49 21.25
C ASN A 9 22.71 5.35 21.65
N ALA A 10 21.62 5.65 22.38
CA ALA A 10 20.61 4.65 22.72
C ALA A 10 19.91 4.06 21.47
N PHE A 11 19.54 4.91 20.51
CA PHE A 11 18.99 4.46 19.22
C PHE A 11 20.01 3.61 18.45
N HIS A 12 21.25 4.07 18.35
CA HIS A 12 22.34 3.39 17.64
C HIS A 12 22.58 2.00 18.21
N GLU A 13 22.71 1.87 19.54
CA GLU A 13 22.87 0.57 20.19
C GLU A 13 21.68 -0.36 19.94
N GLY A 14 20.44 0.15 20.04
CA GLY A 14 19.23 -0.63 19.76
C GLY A 14 19.16 -1.08 18.29
N PHE A 15 19.41 -0.18 17.36
CA PHE A 15 19.43 -0.46 15.93
C PHE A 15 20.48 -1.52 15.59
N HIS A 16 21.71 -1.39 16.11
CA HIS A 16 22.79 -2.36 15.84
C HIS A 16 22.56 -3.73 16.49
N LYS A 17 21.72 -3.86 17.52
CA LYS A 17 21.33 -5.18 18.07
C LYS A 17 20.48 -6.00 17.10
N VAL A 18 19.68 -5.35 16.25
CA VAL A 18 18.76 -6.04 15.32
C VAL A 18 19.31 -6.01 13.89
N CYS A 19 19.78 -4.85 13.44
CA CYS A 19 20.18 -4.58 12.07
C CYS A 19 21.71 -4.53 11.87
N GLY A 20 22.50 -4.75 12.94
CA GLY A 20 23.95 -4.70 12.86
C GLY A 20 24.56 -5.83 12.03
N GLY A 21 25.84 -5.70 11.71
CA GLY A 21 26.61 -6.71 10.99
C GLY A 21 27.28 -6.17 9.73
N LYS A 22 28.00 -7.05 9.02
CA LYS A 22 28.77 -6.69 7.82
C LYS A 22 27.91 -6.15 6.68
N VAL A 23 26.65 -6.60 6.59
CA VAL A 23 25.71 -6.16 5.54
C VAL A 23 25.39 -4.67 5.68
N LEU A 24 25.24 -4.15 6.89
CA LEU A 24 24.97 -2.74 7.12
C LEU A 24 26.13 -1.84 6.65
N GLN A 25 27.37 -2.34 6.69
CA GLN A 25 28.56 -1.62 6.22
C GLN A 25 28.68 -1.55 4.70
N LEU A 26 27.84 -2.29 3.97
CA LEU A 26 27.82 -2.27 2.50
C LEU A 26 26.98 -1.13 1.93
N PHE A 27 26.15 -0.48 2.75
CA PHE A 27 25.25 0.58 2.31
C PHE A 27 25.89 1.95 2.44
N GLU A 28 25.76 2.76 1.38
CA GLU A 28 25.89 4.21 1.49
C GLU A 28 24.69 4.80 2.28
N PRO A 29 24.84 5.96 2.94
CA PRO A 29 23.76 6.55 3.74
C PRO A 29 22.42 6.71 3.01
N ASN A 30 22.47 7.08 1.73
CA ASN A 30 21.27 7.23 0.89
C ASN A 30 20.61 5.88 0.57
N GLU A 31 21.39 4.81 0.44
CA GLU A 31 20.87 3.47 0.17
C GLU A 31 20.24 2.87 1.41
N LEU A 32 20.85 3.08 2.59
CA LEU A 32 20.25 2.71 3.87
C LEU A 32 18.94 3.47 4.11
N GLN A 33 18.92 4.77 3.81
CA GLN A 33 17.69 5.56 3.87
C GLN A 33 16.62 4.97 2.95
N ALA A 34 16.94 4.74 1.67
CA ALA A 34 16.02 4.16 0.69
C ALA A 34 15.53 2.75 1.07
N MET A 35 16.36 1.96 1.76
CA MET A 35 15.97 0.65 2.28
C MET A 35 14.96 0.76 3.43
N VAL A 36 15.12 1.75 4.31
CA VAL A 36 14.21 1.98 5.44
C VAL A 36 12.90 2.60 5.01
N ILE A 37 12.93 3.61 4.14
CA ILE A 37 11.73 4.37 3.77
C ILE A 37 11.12 3.92 2.44
N GLY A 38 11.80 3.11 1.64
CA GLY A 38 11.38 2.78 0.28
C GLY A 38 11.66 3.88 -0.73
N ASN A 39 11.13 3.73 -1.95
CA ASN A 39 11.24 4.71 -3.03
C ASN A 39 9.88 5.11 -3.62
N THR A 40 9.88 6.06 -4.55
CA THR A 40 8.68 6.64 -5.20
C THR A 40 8.65 6.36 -6.71
N ASN A 41 9.37 5.34 -7.18
CA ASN A 41 9.39 4.94 -8.59
C ASN A 41 8.22 3.98 -8.88
N TYR A 42 7.00 4.53 -8.88
CA TYR A 42 5.77 3.76 -8.99
C TYR A 42 5.57 3.15 -10.38
N ASP A 43 5.27 1.85 -10.44
CA ASP A 43 4.83 1.14 -11.65
C ASP A 43 3.48 0.46 -11.43
N TRP A 44 2.41 1.23 -11.62
CA TRP A 44 1.04 0.80 -11.36
C TRP A 44 0.59 -0.36 -12.25
N LYS A 45 1.21 -0.55 -13.42
CA LYS A 45 0.91 -1.69 -14.30
C LYS A 45 1.52 -2.97 -13.75
N GLU A 46 2.72 -2.87 -13.19
CA GLU A 46 3.36 -4.00 -12.51
C GLU A 46 2.59 -4.39 -11.23
N LEU A 47 1.99 -3.43 -10.51
CA LEU A 47 1.09 -3.72 -9.39
C LEU A 47 -0.14 -4.53 -9.85
N GLU A 48 -0.83 -4.09 -10.90
CA GLU A 48 -1.97 -4.81 -11.47
C GLU A 48 -1.60 -6.21 -11.92
N LYS A 49 -0.49 -6.34 -12.65
CA LYS A 49 -0.01 -7.62 -13.17
C LYS A 49 0.32 -8.63 -12.07
N ASN A 50 0.85 -8.17 -10.94
CA ASN A 50 1.21 -9.03 -9.81
C ASN A 50 0.07 -9.20 -8.79
N THR A 51 -1.10 -8.63 -9.05
CA THR A 51 -2.25 -8.76 -8.14
C THR A 51 -2.82 -10.17 -8.18
N GLN A 52 -3.05 -10.73 -7.00
CA GLN A 52 -3.67 -12.03 -6.83
C GLN A 52 -5.16 -11.87 -6.53
N TYR A 53 -5.98 -12.74 -7.10
CA TYR A 53 -7.43 -12.76 -6.86
C TYR A 53 -7.81 -14.03 -6.10
N LYS A 54 -8.73 -13.90 -5.14
CA LYS A 54 -9.22 -15.02 -4.32
C LYS A 54 -10.74 -15.20 -4.47
N GLY A 55 -11.21 -16.38 -4.11
CA GLY A 55 -12.62 -16.72 -4.09
C GLY A 55 -13.23 -16.63 -5.49
N GLU A 56 -14.28 -15.83 -5.63
CA GLU A 56 -15.00 -15.65 -6.90
C GLU A 56 -14.38 -14.62 -7.83
N TYR A 57 -13.28 -13.96 -7.43
CA TYR A 57 -12.59 -13.01 -8.29
C TYR A 57 -11.48 -13.67 -9.10
N TRP A 58 -11.37 -13.23 -10.36
CA TRP A 58 -10.27 -13.50 -11.29
C TRP A 58 -10.05 -12.25 -12.14
N ALA A 59 -8.96 -12.21 -12.91
CA ALA A 59 -8.56 -11.00 -13.66
C ALA A 59 -9.65 -10.46 -14.60
N ASP A 60 -10.44 -11.34 -15.21
CA ASP A 60 -11.52 -10.96 -16.14
C ASP A 60 -12.89 -10.78 -15.47
N HIS A 61 -13.00 -10.92 -14.15
CA HIS A 61 -14.26 -10.71 -13.44
C HIS A 61 -14.73 -9.26 -13.62
N PRO A 62 -16.02 -8.98 -13.90
CA PRO A 62 -16.51 -7.62 -14.18
C PRO A 62 -16.10 -6.57 -13.13
N THR A 63 -16.29 -6.89 -11.84
CA THR A 63 -15.88 -6.01 -10.72
C THR A 63 -14.38 -5.73 -10.70
N ILE A 64 -13.53 -6.69 -11.09
CA ILE A 64 -12.07 -6.51 -11.15
C ILE A 64 -11.69 -5.61 -12.32
N LYS A 65 -12.33 -5.78 -13.49
CA LYS A 65 -12.13 -4.85 -14.61
C LYS A 65 -12.51 -3.42 -14.24
N TRP A 66 -13.68 -3.24 -13.61
CA TRP A 66 -14.10 -1.93 -13.12
C TRP A 66 -13.14 -1.35 -12.09
N PHE A 67 -12.63 -2.18 -11.16
CA PHE A 67 -11.64 -1.75 -10.18
C PHE A 67 -10.39 -1.18 -10.87
N TRP A 68 -9.80 -1.89 -11.81
CA TRP A 68 -8.58 -1.42 -12.50
C TRP A 68 -8.83 -0.26 -13.43
N GLU A 69 -9.95 -0.22 -14.14
CA GLU A 69 -10.34 0.95 -14.93
C GLU A 69 -10.45 2.20 -14.05
N VAL A 70 -11.21 2.12 -12.95
CA VAL A 70 -11.36 3.22 -11.98
C VAL A 70 -10.00 3.60 -11.39
N PHE A 71 -9.21 2.60 -10.95
CA PHE A 71 -7.90 2.84 -10.34
C PHE A 71 -6.96 3.57 -11.32
N HIS A 72 -6.91 3.17 -12.58
CA HIS A 72 -6.04 3.81 -13.56
C HIS A 72 -6.46 5.22 -13.92
N GLU A 73 -7.76 5.52 -13.85
CA GLU A 73 -8.33 6.88 -13.99
C GLU A 73 -8.01 7.79 -12.79
N LEU A 74 -7.56 7.27 -11.65
CA LEU A 74 -7.18 8.08 -10.49
C LEU A 74 -5.93 8.93 -10.77
N SER A 75 -5.88 10.10 -10.15
CA SER A 75 -4.67 10.94 -10.12
C SER A 75 -3.53 10.24 -9.37
N LEU A 76 -2.29 10.66 -9.64
CA LEU A 76 -1.13 10.12 -8.93
C LEU A 76 -1.27 10.23 -7.40
N GLU A 77 -1.79 11.36 -6.91
CA GLU A 77 -1.98 11.57 -5.47
C GLU A 77 -3.01 10.61 -4.88
N LYS A 78 -4.13 10.34 -5.57
CA LYS A 78 -5.09 9.32 -5.12
C LYS A 78 -4.52 7.90 -5.19
N LYS A 79 -3.66 7.58 -6.19
CA LYS A 79 -2.98 6.28 -6.25
C LYS A 79 -2.01 6.08 -5.08
N LYS A 80 -1.29 7.13 -4.67
CA LYS A 80 -0.44 7.10 -3.46
C LYS A 80 -1.25 6.91 -2.19
N GLN A 81 -2.39 7.60 -2.06
CA GLN A 81 -3.28 7.40 -0.93
C GLN A 81 -3.91 5.99 -0.93
N PHE A 82 -4.23 5.43 -2.10
CA PHE A 82 -4.64 4.03 -2.20
C PHE A 82 -3.52 3.10 -1.71
N LEU A 83 -2.26 3.38 -2.06
CA LEU A 83 -1.12 2.61 -1.56
C LEU A 83 -0.99 2.71 -0.04
N LEU A 84 -1.22 3.91 0.54
CA LEU A 84 -1.28 4.12 1.99
C LEU A 84 -2.43 3.34 2.63
N PHE A 85 -3.63 3.42 2.06
CA PHE A 85 -4.81 2.64 2.46
C PHE A 85 -4.52 1.15 2.44
N LEU A 86 -3.83 0.65 1.42
CA LEU A 86 -3.54 -0.77 1.23
C LEU A 86 -2.40 -1.29 2.12
N THR A 87 -1.34 -0.51 2.30
CA THR A 87 -0.05 -1.01 2.83
C THR A 87 0.40 -0.30 4.11
N GLY A 88 -0.24 0.81 4.49
CA GLY A 88 0.22 1.69 5.56
C GLY A 88 1.39 2.60 5.17
N SER A 89 1.82 2.60 3.90
CA SER A 89 2.84 3.51 3.38
C SER A 89 2.48 4.04 1.99
N ASP A 90 2.86 5.28 1.69
CA ASP A 90 2.77 5.85 0.34
C ASP A 90 4.03 5.56 -0.50
N ARG A 91 4.97 4.76 0.02
CA ARG A 91 6.23 4.37 -0.63
C ARG A 91 6.27 2.88 -0.91
N ILE A 92 7.04 2.51 -1.93
CA ILE A 92 7.20 1.10 -2.34
C ILE A 92 8.52 0.53 -1.86
N PRO A 93 8.63 -0.80 -1.69
CA PRO A 93 9.90 -1.44 -1.36
C PRO A 93 10.99 -1.09 -2.37
N ILE A 94 12.26 -1.12 -1.94
CA ILE A 94 13.40 -0.79 -2.81
C ILE A 94 13.49 -1.69 -4.05
N LEU A 95 12.98 -2.92 -3.96
CA LEU A 95 12.90 -3.88 -5.07
C LEU A 95 11.81 -3.53 -6.10
N GLY A 96 11.04 -2.46 -5.88
CA GLY A 96 9.99 -1.96 -6.76
C GLY A 96 8.63 -2.62 -6.52
N MET A 97 7.62 -2.19 -7.28
CA MET A 97 6.24 -2.67 -7.13
C MET A 97 6.06 -4.16 -7.39
N LYS A 98 6.95 -4.80 -8.14
CA LYS A 98 6.94 -6.26 -8.32
C LYS A 98 7.03 -7.06 -7.02
N SER A 99 7.60 -6.46 -5.97
CA SER A 99 7.69 -7.08 -4.64
C SER A 99 6.46 -6.82 -3.77
N LEU A 100 5.54 -5.96 -4.22
CA LEU A 100 4.27 -5.71 -3.57
C LEU A 100 3.21 -6.64 -4.16
N SER A 101 2.69 -7.55 -3.33
CA SER A 101 1.65 -8.48 -3.74
C SER A 101 0.30 -8.02 -3.19
N LEU A 102 -0.45 -7.25 -3.96
CA LEU A 102 -1.86 -6.96 -3.67
C LEU A 102 -2.69 -8.24 -3.83
N ILE A 103 -3.57 -8.50 -2.86
CA ILE A 103 -4.56 -9.57 -2.95
C ILE A 103 -5.94 -8.93 -2.94
N ILE A 104 -6.83 -9.29 -3.86
CA ILE A 104 -8.23 -8.84 -3.87
C ILE A 104 -9.15 -10.04 -3.66
N GLN A 105 -10.07 -9.94 -2.70
CA GLN A 105 -11.07 -10.98 -2.42
C GLN A 105 -12.48 -10.40 -2.32
N PRO A 106 -13.53 -11.17 -2.65
CA PRO A 106 -14.89 -10.72 -2.53
C PRO A 106 -15.32 -10.62 -1.06
N THR A 107 -16.14 -9.62 -0.77
CA THR A 107 -16.86 -9.51 0.50
C THR A 107 -18.36 -9.26 0.26
N GLY A 108 -19.17 -9.49 1.29
CA GLY A 108 -20.62 -9.29 1.26
C GLY A 108 -21.02 -7.81 1.27
N GLY A 109 -22.33 -7.55 1.38
CA GLY A 109 -22.88 -6.21 1.56
C GLY A 109 -23.12 -5.40 0.28
N GLY A 110 -22.47 -5.75 -0.84
CA GLY A 110 -22.73 -5.15 -2.14
C GLY A 110 -22.55 -3.62 -2.15
N ASP A 111 -23.50 -2.91 -2.74
CA ASP A 111 -23.44 -1.45 -2.95
C ASP A 111 -23.41 -0.62 -1.66
N ASP A 112 -23.85 -1.18 -0.54
CA ASP A 112 -23.88 -0.46 0.72
C ASP A 112 -22.50 -0.38 1.39
N TYR A 113 -21.63 -1.37 1.14
CA TYR A 113 -20.40 -1.55 1.89
C TYR A 113 -19.21 -0.85 1.21
N LEU A 114 -18.27 -0.39 2.04
CA LEU A 114 -16.99 0.15 1.57
C LEU A 114 -15.99 -0.98 1.37
N PRO A 115 -15.02 -0.83 0.44
CA PRO A 115 -13.86 -1.69 0.41
C PRO A 115 -13.06 -1.55 1.71
N VAL A 116 -12.47 -2.64 2.17
CA VAL A 116 -11.68 -2.68 3.42
C VAL A 116 -10.30 -3.25 3.13
N SER A 117 -9.26 -2.58 3.62
CA SER A 117 -7.89 -3.07 3.52
C SER A 117 -7.42 -3.74 4.81
N HIS A 118 -6.62 -4.78 4.66
CA HIS A 118 -5.87 -5.40 5.75
C HIS A 118 -4.38 -5.21 5.45
N THR A 119 -3.83 -4.13 6.00
CA THR A 119 -2.48 -3.65 5.66
C THR A 119 -1.38 -4.67 5.93
N CYS A 120 -1.52 -5.48 6.98
CA CYS A 120 -0.58 -6.55 7.30
C CYS A 120 -0.43 -7.61 6.18
N PHE A 121 -1.42 -7.73 5.31
CA PHE A 121 -1.47 -8.76 4.26
C PHE A 121 -1.56 -8.18 2.85
N ASN A 122 -1.53 -6.85 2.68
CA ASN A 122 -1.83 -6.16 1.43
C ASN A 122 -3.12 -6.72 0.77
N LEU A 123 -4.13 -6.97 1.58
CA LEU A 123 -5.39 -7.61 1.17
C LEU A 123 -6.49 -6.56 1.09
N LEU A 124 -7.24 -6.56 0.00
CA LEU A 124 -8.42 -5.73 -0.22
C LEU A 124 -9.67 -6.61 -0.27
N ASP A 125 -10.55 -6.44 0.71
CA ASP A 125 -11.92 -6.91 0.65
C ASP A 125 -12.72 -5.96 -0.24
N LEU A 126 -13.14 -6.44 -1.40
CA LEU A 126 -13.85 -5.65 -2.40
C LEU A 126 -15.29 -6.18 -2.56
N PRO A 127 -16.32 -5.41 -2.18
CA PRO A 127 -17.71 -5.80 -2.42
C PRO A 127 -18.02 -5.96 -3.91
N LYS A 128 -18.99 -6.83 -4.23
CA LYS A 128 -19.50 -6.97 -5.59
C LYS A 128 -20.51 -5.86 -5.89
N TYR A 129 -20.00 -4.76 -6.43
CA TYR A 129 -20.82 -3.63 -6.84
C TYR A 129 -21.67 -3.95 -8.07
N THR A 130 -22.82 -3.29 -8.20
CA THR A 130 -23.73 -3.47 -9.34
C THR A 130 -23.28 -2.72 -10.60
N ASN A 131 -22.48 -1.66 -10.45
CA ASN A 131 -21.92 -0.89 -11.56
C ASN A 131 -20.59 -0.19 -11.20
N LYS A 132 -19.93 0.37 -12.23
CA LYS A 132 -18.62 1.03 -12.13
C LYS A 132 -18.67 2.33 -11.32
N GLU A 133 -19.76 3.09 -11.42
CA GLU A 133 -19.93 4.39 -10.77
C GLU A 133 -20.00 4.24 -9.25
N ILE A 134 -20.71 3.22 -8.76
CA ILE A 134 -20.77 2.87 -7.34
C ILE A 134 -19.39 2.44 -6.85
N LEU A 135 -18.71 1.54 -7.59
CA LEU A 135 -17.35 1.13 -7.26
C LEU A 135 -16.43 2.34 -7.11
N ARG A 136 -16.46 3.27 -8.07
CA ARG A 136 -15.68 4.50 -8.05
C ARG A 136 -15.97 5.33 -6.80
N SER A 137 -17.24 5.60 -6.52
CA SER A 137 -17.63 6.41 -5.38
C SER A 137 -17.18 5.76 -4.06
N LYS A 138 -17.40 4.46 -3.89
CA LYS A 138 -17.07 3.72 -2.67
C LYS A 138 -15.55 3.55 -2.48
N LEU A 139 -14.81 3.33 -3.57
CA LEU A 139 -13.35 3.25 -3.52
C LEU A 139 -12.73 4.59 -3.12
N ILE A 140 -13.16 5.70 -3.73
CA ILE A 140 -12.67 7.04 -3.37
C ILE A 140 -13.03 7.35 -1.91
N GLN A 141 -14.27 7.06 -1.49
CA GLN A 141 -14.71 7.25 -0.11
C GLN A 141 -13.84 6.46 0.88
N ALA A 142 -13.52 5.20 0.59
CA ALA A 142 -12.65 4.39 1.46
C ALA A 142 -11.21 4.92 1.53
N ILE A 143 -10.67 5.38 0.40
CA ILE A 143 -9.33 5.99 0.35
C ILE A 143 -9.29 7.27 1.18
N ASP A 144 -10.26 8.17 1.00
CA ASP A 144 -10.31 9.46 1.68
C ASP A 144 -10.58 9.31 3.19
N HIS A 145 -11.36 8.31 3.60
CA HIS A 145 -11.60 8.01 5.03
C HIS A 145 -10.42 7.35 5.74
N CYS A 146 -9.40 6.91 5.01
CA CYS A 146 -8.23 6.26 5.60
C CYS A 146 -7.12 7.25 5.99
N GLU A 147 -7.32 8.55 5.75
CA GLU A 147 -6.48 9.60 6.34
C GLU A 147 -6.80 9.71 7.84
N GLY A 148 -5.85 9.24 8.65
CA GLY A 148 -6.00 8.92 10.07
C GLY A 148 -6.72 9.94 10.97
N PHE A 149 -7.37 9.40 12.01
CA PHE A 149 -7.95 10.12 13.16
C PHE A 149 -8.64 11.46 12.89
N ASN A 150 -9.30 11.64 11.75
CA ASN A 150 -10.27 12.71 11.60
C ASN A 150 -11.55 12.30 12.34
N LEU A 151 -11.58 12.56 13.65
CA LEU A 151 -12.82 12.66 14.42
C LEU A 151 -13.66 13.78 13.80
N VAL A 152 -14.84 13.43 13.31
CA VAL A 152 -15.97 14.37 13.25
C VAL A 152 -16.76 14.22 14.53
#